data_AF-A0A372EKI6-F1
#
_entry.id   AF-A0A372EKI6-F1
#
_cell.length_a   1.000
_cell.length_b   1.000
_cell.length_c   1.000
_cell.angle_alpha   90.00
_cell.angle_beta   90.00
_cell.angle_gamma   90.00
#
_symmetry.space_group_name_H-M   'P 1'
#
loop_
_entity.id
_entity.type
_entity.pdbx_description
1 polymer ?
#
loop_
_entity_poly.entity_id
_entity_poly.type
_entity_poly.pdbx_seq_one_letter_code
_entity_poly.pdbx_strand_id
1 'polypeptide(L)'
;MRSLKRQVRRGAAPGASPVQREQSQRIALALLERSMRFGHGRLAVQRLCEAVSLGVPLGLEHWSYGEGVVAGSSDRQLKDRFLAARQQHVPL
;
A
#
# COMPACT_ATOMS: atom_id res chain seq x y z
N MET A 1 -16.45 3.21 -0.23
CA MET A 1 -15.03 3.41 0.20
C MET A 1 -14.80 3.28 1.71
N ARG A 2 -15.65 3.85 2.61
CA ARG A 2 -15.53 3.68 4.08
C ARG A 2 -15.63 2.21 4.55
N SER A 3 -16.37 1.37 3.83
CA SER A 3 -16.50 -0.08 4.06
C SER A 3 -15.19 -0.83 3.81
N LEU A 4 -14.49 -0.51 2.72
CA LEU A 4 -13.23 -1.16 2.33
C LEU A 4 -12.09 -0.88 3.32
N LYS A 5 -11.94 0.37 3.78
CA LYS A 5 -10.97 0.73 4.83
C LYS A 5 -11.23 -0.02 6.15
N ARG A 6 -12.50 -0.31 6.47
CA ARG A 6 -12.87 -1.10 7.66
C ARG A 6 -12.53 -2.58 7.51
N GLN A 7 -12.71 -3.15 6.32
CA GLN A 7 -12.31 -4.54 6.04
C GLN A 7 -10.80 -4.71 6.11
N VAL A 8 -10.04 -3.78 5.53
CA VAL A 8 -8.57 -3.77 5.62
C VAL A 8 -8.08 -3.72 7.08
N ARG A 9 -8.67 -2.86 7.92
CA ARG A 9 -8.33 -2.79 9.35
C ARG A 9 -8.69 -4.06 10.13
N ARG A 10 -9.70 -4.81 9.71
CA ARG A 10 -10.06 -6.09 10.34
C ARG A 10 -9.04 -7.18 10.03
N GLY A 11 -8.47 -7.22 8.82
CA GLY A 11 -7.38 -8.14 8.49
C GLY A 11 -6.04 -7.80 9.17
N ALA A 12 -5.79 -6.51 9.44
CA ALA A 12 -4.60 -6.06 10.15
C ALA A 12 -4.62 -6.30 11.67
N ALA A 13 -5.76 -6.73 12.23
CA ALA A 13 -5.91 -6.90 13.67
C ALA A 13 -5.12 -8.11 14.21
N PRO A 14 -4.52 -8.01 15.41
CA PRO A 14 -4.00 -9.17 16.13
C PRO A 14 -5.15 -10.17 16.33
N GLY A 15 -5.06 -11.35 15.70
CA GLY A 15 -6.11 -12.38 15.73
C GLY A 15 -7.04 -12.45 14.51
N ALA A 16 -6.83 -11.65 13.47
CA ALA A 16 -7.55 -11.84 12.20
C ALA A 16 -7.38 -13.27 11.67
N SER A 17 -8.43 -13.86 11.09
CA SER A 17 -8.30 -15.18 10.48
C SER A 17 -7.41 -15.11 9.22
N PRO A 18 -6.75 -16.21 8.81
CA PRO A 18 -5.96 -16.24 7.57
C PRO A 18 -6.76 -15.75 6.35
N VAL A 19 -8.04 -16.13 6.26
CA VAL A 19 -8.97 -15.70 5.20
C VAL A 19 -9.18 -14.18 5.20
N GLN A 20 -9.33 -13.57 6.39
CA GLN A 20 -9.50 -12.12 6.50
C GLN A 20 -8.23 -11.35 6.13
N ARG A 21 -7.06 -11.91 6.43
CA ARG A 21 -5.77 -11.33 6.03
C ARG A 21 -5.61 -11.36 4.52
N GLU A 22 -5.82 -12.51 3.91
CA GLU A 22 -5.72 -12.69 2.46
C GLU A 22 -6.70 -11.79 1.71
N GLN A 23 -7.95 -11.72 2.17
CA GLN A 23 -8.94 -10.81 1.57
C GLN A 23 -8.54 -9.34 1.69
N SER A 24 -7.96 -8.94 2.82
CA SER A 24 -7.49 -7.56 3.03
C SER A 24 -6.30 -7.23 2.13
N GLN A 25 -5.37 -8.17 1.94
CA GLN A 25 -4.24 -8.04 1.02
C GLN A 25 -4.72 -7.84 -0.43
N ARG A 26 -5.64 -8.70 -0.90
CA ARG A 26 -6.23 -8.59 -2.25
C ARG A 26 -6.93 -7.24 -2.47
N ILE A 27 -7.69 -6.76 -1.48
CA ILE A 27 -8.37 -5.46 -1.54
C ILE A 27 -7.34 -4.32 -1.59
N ALA A 28 -6.30 -4.37 -0.77
CA ALA A 28 -5.26 -3.34 -0.74
C ALA A 28 -4.52 -3.24 -2.08
N LEU A 29 -4.14 -4.38 -2.67
CA LEU A 29 -3.51 -4.43 -3.98
C LEU A 29 -4.42 -3.84 -5.07
N ALA A 30 -5.67 -4.30 -5.16
CA ALA A 30 -6.62 -3.80 -6.15
C ALA A 30 -6.87 -2.28 -6.03
N LEU A 31 -6.87 -1.75 -4.80
CA LEU A 31 -7.00 -0.31 -4.57
C LEU A 31 -5.74 0.46 -4.98
N LEU A 32 -4.55 -0.11 -4.76
CA LEU A 32 -3.28 0.46 -5.20
C LEU A 32 -3.21 0.54 -6.72
N GLU A 33 -3.40 -0.59 -7.42
CA GLU A 33 -3.37 -0.68 -8.89
C GLU A 33 -4.39 0.26 -9.51
N ARG A 34 -5.62 0.31 -8.96
CA ARG A 34 -6.63 1.26 -9.41
C ARG A 34 -6.15 2.70 -9.26
N SER A 35 -5.48 3.02 -8.15
CA SER A 35 -4.92 4.35 -7.90
C SER A 35 -3.83 4.72 -8.91
N MET A 36 -2.96 3.76 -9.25
CA MET A 36 -1.91 3.91 -10.25
C MET A 36 -2.52 4.15 -11.63
N ARG A 37 -3.49 3.32 -12.04
CA ARG A 37 -4.18 3.43 -13.33
C ARG A 37 -4.88 4.78 -13.54
N PHE A 38 -5.43 5.36 -12.47
CA PHE A 38 -6.09 6.68 -12.54
C PHE A 38 -5.13 7.86 -12.27
N GLY A 39 -3.83 7.63 -12.12
CA GLY A 39 -2.84 8.69 -11.93
C GLY A 39 -2.95 9.41 -10.58
N HIS A 40 -3.60 8.82 -9.58
CA HIS A 40 -3.75 9.43 -8.25
C HIS A 40 -2.47 9.27 -7.42
N GLY A 41 -1.38 9.94 -7.81
CA GLY A 41 -0.02 9.74 -7.27
C GLY A 41 0.05 9.65 -5.75
N ARG A 42 -0.30 10.73 -5.03
CA ARG A 42 -0.24 10.76 -3.56
C ARG A 42 -1.05 9.64 -2.89
N LEU A 43 -2.24 9.36 -3.42
CA LEU A 43 -3.12 8.31 -2.89
C LEU A 43 -2.56 6.90 -3.19
N ALA A 44 -1.94 6.71 -4.35
CA ALA A 44 -1.27 5.48 -4.71
C ALA A 44 -0.13 5.18 -3.74
N VAL A 45 0.73 6.16 -3.43
CA VAL A 45 1.81 5.98 -2.45
C VAL A 45 1.26 5.66 -1.05
N GLN A 46 0.18 6.31 -0.61
CA GLN A 46 -0.47 5.98 0.67
C GLN A 46 -0.98 4.54 0.70
N ARG A 47 -1.60 4.06 -0.40
CA ARG A 47 -2.09 2.69 -0.52
C ARG A 47 -0.96 1.68 -0.63
N LEU A 48 0.16 2.05 -1.23
CA LEU A 48 1.37 1.25 -1.26
C LEU A 48 1.89 1.01 0.16
N CYS A 49 2.04 2.06 0.98
CA CYS A 49 2.43 1.90 2.38
C CYS A 49 1.44 1.03 3.18
N GLU A 50 0.13 1.16 2.90
CA GLU A 50 -0.91 0.30 3.51
C GLU A 50 -0.78 -1.16 3.07
N ALA A 51 -0.51 -1.42 1.79
CA ALA A 51 -0.29 -2.76 1.25
C ALA A 51 0.96 -3.41 1.87
N VAL A 52 2.05 -2.67 2.03
CA VAL A 52 3.26 -3.14 2.74
C VAL A 52 2.94 -3.51 4.19
N SER A 53 2.19 -2.66 4.90
CA SER A 53 1.81 -2.90 6.29
C SER A 53 0.94 -4.17 6.46
N LEU A 54 0.26 -4.60 5.39
CA LEU A 54 -0.56 -5.82 5.35
C LEU A 54 0.22 -7.04 4.85
N GLY A 55 1.50 -6.89 4.50
CA GLY A 55 2.32 -7.96 3.93
C GLY A 55 1.89 -8.36 2.51
N VAL A 56 1.32 -7.43 1.73
CA VAL A 56 1.01 -7.67 0.32
C VAL A 56 2.32 -7.89 -0.45
N PRO A 57 2.44 -8.93 -1.29
CA PRO A 57 3.58 -9.09 -2.18
C PRO A 57 3.52 -8.03 -3.28
N LEU A 58 4.41 -7.04 -3.24
CA LEU A 58 4.47 -5.94 -4.21
C LEU A 58 5.59 -6.18 -5.21
N GLY A 59 5.25 -6.21 -6.51
CA GLY A 59 6.21 -6.29 -7.60
C GLY A 59 6.95 -4.97 -7.87
N LEU A 60 8.01 -5.04 -8.70
CA LEU A 60 8.85 -3.90 -9.09
C LEU A 60 8.04 -2.70 -9.60
N GLU A 61 7.00 -2.95 -10.41
CA GLU A 61 6.15 -1.91 -11.00
C GLU A 61 5.49 -0.99 -9.97
N HIS A 62 5.06 -1.53 -8.83
CA HIS A 62 4.43 -0.77 -7.75
C HIS A 62 5.43 0.18 -7.11
N TRP A 63 6.65 -0.33 -6.90
CA TRP A 63 7.73 0.43 -6.29
C TRP A 63 8.26 1.52 -7.22
N SER A 64 8.49 1.20 -8.49
CA SER A 64 8.94 2.17 -9.49
C SER A 64 7.92 3.30 -9.67
N TYR A 65 6.62 2.97 -9.67
CA TYR A 65 5.57 3.99 -9.67
C TYR A 65 5.64 4.87 -8.43
N GLY A 66 5.79 4.26 -7.25
CA GLY A 66 5.92 4.97 -5.98
C GLY A 66 7.12 5.93 -5.98
N GLU A 67 8.28 5.47 -6.44
CA GLU A 67 9.51 6.25 -6.59
C GLU A 67 9.31 7.46 -7.51
N GLY A 68 8.71 7.26 -8.68
CA GLY A 68 8.40 8.35 -9.60
C GLY A 68 7.51 9.42 -8.98
N VAL A 69 6.47 9.00 -8.24
CA VAL A 69 5.58 9.94 -7.55
C VAL A 69 6.31 10.71 -6.44
N VAL A 70 7.10 10.03 -5.60
CA VAL A 70 7.76 10.71 -4.48
C VAL A 70 8.92 11.59 -4.95
N ALA A 71 9.63 11.22 -6.01
CA ALA A 71 10.70 12.03 -6.59
C ALA A 71 10.18 13.40 -7.04
N GLY A 72 9.00 13.44 -7.67
CA GLY A 72 8.35 14.69 -8.10
C GLY A 72 7.59 15.44 -7.02
N SER A 73 7.51 14.93 -5.78
CA SER A 73 6.69 15.52 -4.72
C SER A 73 7.51 16.44 -3.80
N SER A 74 6.89 17.52 -3.30
CA SER A 74 7.40 18.32 -2.18
C SER A 74 6.86 17.87 -0.81
N ASP A 75 5.94 16.89 -0.78
CA ASP A 75 5.35 16.34 0.46
C ASP A 75 6.39 15.47 1.18
N ARG A 76 7.10 16.08 2.14
CA ARG A 76 8.12 15.39 2.96
C ARG A 76 7.54 14.20 3.72
N GLN A 77 6.33 14.33 4.26
CA GLN A 77 5.68 13.24 4.99
C GLN A 77 5.39 12.04 4.08
N LEU A 78 5.02 12.29 2.81
CA LEU A 78 4.83 11.23 1.83
C LEU A 78 6.14 10.49 1.52
N LYS A 79 7.23 11.24 1.35
CA LYS A 79 8.59 10.67 1.14
C LYS A 79 9.02 9.80 2.30
N ASP A 80 8.92 10.32 3.53
CA ASP A 80 9.34 9.61 4.73
C ASP A 80 8.54 8.30 4.91
N ARG A 81 7.23 8.34 4.67
CA ARG A 81 6.38 7.14 4.71
C ARG A 81 6.75 6.11 3.64
N PHE A 82 7.11 6.55 2.44
CA PHE A 82 7.52 5.66 1.37
C PHE A 82 8.86 4.98 1.69
N LEU A 83 9.84 5.74 2.19
CA LEU A 83 11.14 5.20 2.63
C LEU A 83 10.99 4.19 3.77
N ALA A 84 10.15 4.49 4.76
CA ALA A 84 9.86 3.55 5.84
C ALA A 84 9.22 2.26 5.32
N ALA A 85 8.29 2.35 4.37
CA ALA A 85 7.67 1.19 3.74
C ALA A 85 8.69 0.35 2.94
N ARG A 86 9.64 0.99 2.24
CA ARG A 86 10.74 0.30 1.55
C ARG A 86 11.63 -0.48 2.53
N GLN A 87 11.94 0.08 3.69
CA GLN A 87 12.78 -0.58 4.71
C GLN A 87 12.08 -1.77 5.38
N GLN A 88 10.76 -1.71 5.53
CA GLN A 88 9.96 -2.82 6.06
C GLN A 88 9.85 -4.00 5.09
N HIS A 89 9.97 -3.73 3.79
CA HIS A 89 9.92 -4.75 2.76
C HIS A 89 11.30 -5.35 2.55
N VAL A 90 11.60 -6.43 3.27
CA VAL A 90 12.76 -7.28 2.97
C VAL A 90 12.41 -8.09 1.72
N PRO A 91 13.12 -7.91 0.58
CA PRO A 91 12.93 -8.79 -0.56
C PRO A 91 13.40 -10.20 -0.16
N LEU A 92 12.54 -11.21 -0.36
CA LEU A 92 12.93 -12.62 -0.37
C LEU A 92 13.64 -12.94 -1.69
#